data_AF-A0A940HT19-F1
#
_entry.id   AF-A0A940HT19-F1
#
_cell.length_a   1.000
_cell.length_b   1.000
_cell.length_c   1.000
_cell.angle_alpha   90.00
_cell.angle_beta   90.00
_cell.angle_gamma   90.00
#
_symmetry.space_group_name_H-M   'P 1'
#
loop_
_entity.id
_entity.type
_entity.pdbx_description
1 polymer ?
#
loop_
_entity_poly.entity_id
_entity_poly.type
_entity_poly.pdbx_seq_one_letter_code
_entity_poly.pdbx_strand_id
1 'polypeptide(L)'
;MGLFSFFGKNRKQDNGKPPGDSSVLPPNTRAKAAVAELESRGYFNYASPEVTEEMKLVMAKDLLRGIIPSIRMDKAPYKSLDLRYFGLDGEDLFEQGGVLYTLEQMQPTFNKIGVVLKITDHLEEWDNKHQWLNHEISINGKRYILFHHFTGYGWGEAAQRFANMINDQLELQGSVERLFLSSSGNDGCCIFLNEQLYRFISPYITDHWERILPVDEWCKVMNVSLEEI
;
A
#
# COMPACT_ATOMS: atom_id res chain seq x y z
N MET A 1 45.69 -45.90 -63.18
CA MET A 1 44.88 -46.79 -62.32
C MET A 1 45.06 -46.35 -60.88
N GLY A 2 43.98 -46.23 -60.10
CA GLY A 2 44.06 -45.97 -58.65
C GLY A 2 44.60 -44.58 -58.24
N LEU A 3 44.47 -44.18 -56.97
CA LEU A 3 43.55 -44.69 -55.93
C LEU A 3 43.28 -43.57 -54.87
N PHE A 4 42.22 -43.75 -54.09
CA PHE A 4 41.82 -43.05 -52.84
C PHE A 4 43.00 -42.57 -51.94
N SER A 5 42.91 -41.54 -51.08
CA SER A 5 41.85 -40.56 -50.69
C SER A 5 42.51 -39.48 -49.79
N PHE A 6 41.92 -38.68 -48.87
CA PHE A 6 40.57 -38.53 -48.28
C PHE A 6 40.49 -37.15 -47.56
N PHE A 7 39.33 -36.48 -47.51
CA PHE A 7 38.90 -35.65 -46.36
C PHE A 7 37.39 -35.36 -46.41
N GLY A 8 36.66 -35.63 -45.32
CA GLY A 8 35.19 -35.52 -45.28
C GLY A 8 34.67 -34.16 -44.79
N LYS A 9 33.63 -33.63 -45.43
CA LYS A 9 32.84 -32.50 -44.92
C LYS A 9 31.62 -33.00 -44.14
N ASN A 10 31.68 -32.93 -42.80
CA ASN A 10 30.50 -33.17 -41.96
C ASN A 10 29.48 -32.03 -42.12
N ARG A 11 28.38 -32.30 -42.84
CA ARG A 11 27.14 -31.52 -42.67
C ARG A 11 26.56 -31.85 -41.29
N LYS A 12 26.60 -30.91 -40.35
CA LYS A 12 25.60 -30.89 -39.27
C LYS A 12 24.33 -30.24 -39.82
N GLN A 13 23.18 -30.82 -39.52
CA GLN A 13 21.89 -30.22 -39.81
C GLN A 13 21.68 -29.03 -38.86
N ASP A 14 21.17 -27.93 -39.40
CA ASP A 14 20.72 -26.80 -38.60
C ASP A 14 19.29 -27.11 -38.11
N ASN A 15 19.18 -27.67 -36.91
CA ASN A 15 17.90 -28.00 -36.30
C ASN A 15 17.25 -26.72 -35.79
N GLY A 16 16.49 -26.06 -36.69
CA GLY A 16 15.79 -24.82 -36.41
C GLY A 16 15.00 -24.89 -35.10
N LYS A 17 15.32 -23.97 -34.18
CA LYS A 17 14.49 -23.71 -32.99
C LYS A 17 13.07 -23.34 -33.46
N PRO A 18 12.01 -23.80 -32.76
CA PRO A 18 10.70 -23.19 -32.91
C PRO A 18 10.79 -21.69 -32.63
N PRO A 19 9.96 -20.83 -33.26
CA PRO A 19 9.84 -19.44 -32.87
C PRO A 19 9.26 -19.40 -31.44
N GLY A 20 10.14 -19.24 -30.46
CA GLY A 20 9.74 -19.01 -29.07
C GLY A 20 9.01 -17.67 -29.00
N ASP A 21 7.85 -17.66 -28.34
CA ASP A 21 7.01 -16.48 -28.19
C ASP A 21 7.82 -15.31 -27.61
N SER A 22 8.03 -14.28 -28.43
CA SER A 22 8.91 -13.14 -28.11
C SER A 22 8.19 -12.00 -27.38
N SER A 23 6.99 -12.25 -26.84
CA SER A 23 6.21 -11.26 -26.07
C SER A 23 6.81 -10.92 -24.70
N VAL A 24 7.67 -11.78 -24.14
CA VAL A 24 8.27 -11.56 -22.81
C VAL A 24 9.44 -10.56 -22.89
N LEU A 25 9.15 -9.30 -22.59
CA LEU A 25 10.14 -8.23 -22.47
C LEU A 25 11.24 -8.55 -21.42
N PRO A 26 12.50 -8.13 -21.64
CA PRO A 26 13.58 -8.26 -20.65
C PRO A 26 13.24 -7.56 -19.32
N PRO A 27 13.76 -8.03 -18.16
CA PRO A 27 13.39 -7.48 -16.85
C PRO A 27 13.56 -5.95 -16.71
N ASN A 28 14.67 -5.38 -17.18
CA ASN A 28 14.92 -3.93 -17.19
C ASN A 28 13.89 -3.17 -18.06
N THR A 29 13.43 -3.77 -19.15
CA THR A 29 12.38 -3.18 -20.01
C THR A 29 11.00 -3.28 -19.36
N ARG A 30 10.68 -4.41 -18.70
CA ARG A 30 9.43 -4.56 -17.91
C ARG A 30 9.38 -3.55 -16.75
N ALA A 31 10.50 -3.33 -16.08
CA ALA A 31 10.64 -2.38 -14.98
C ALA A 31 10.32 -0.95 -15.42
N LYS A 32 10.93 -0.52 -16.53
CA LYS A 32 10.69 0.81 -17.13
C LYS A 32 9.25 0.97 -17.63
N ALA A 33 8.67 -0.07 -18.23
CA ALA A 33 7.28 -0.06 -18.66
C ALA A 33 6.32 0.10 -17.47
N ALA A 34 6.54 -0.63 -16.36
CA ALA A 34 5.69 -0.53 -15.17
C ALA A 34 5.78 0.85 -14.50
N VAL A 35 6.96 1.47 -14.47
CA VAL A 35 7.12 2.84 -13.93
C VAL A 35 6.50 3.90 -14.83
N ALA A 36 6.62 3.77 -16.16
CA ALA A 36 5.94 4.67 -17.09
C ALA A 36 4.41 4.57 -16.98
N GLU A 37 3.89 3.36 -16.76
CA GLU A 37 2.47 3.12 -16.53
C GLU A 37 1.99 3.75 -15.20
N LEU A 38 2.74 3.61 -14.10
CA LEU A 38 2.49 4.30 -12.84
C LEU A 38 2.55 5.82 -12.95
N GLU A 39 3.49 6.36 -13.73
CA GLU A 39 3.61 7.80 -13.99
C GLU A 39 2.40 8.31 -14.79
N SER A 40 1.99 7.60 -15.85
CA SER A 40 0.79 7.95 -16.63
C SER A 40 -0.50 7.92 -15.79
N ARG A 41 -0.54 7.12 -14.73
CA ARG A 41 -1.65 6.97 -13.78
C ARG A 41 -1.53 7.88 -12.55
N GLY A 42 -0.53 8.77 -12.51
CA GLY A 42 -0.38 9.76 -11.45
C GLY A 42 0.06 9.22 -10.08
N TYR A 43 0.75 8.06 -10.04
CA TYR A 43 1.26 7.51 -8.78
C TYR A 43 2.21 8.51 -8.09
N PHE A 44 3.16 9.09 -8.82
CA PHE A 44 4.18 9.97 -8.26
C PHE A 44 3.69 11.40 -7.93
N ASN A 45 2.41 11.74 -8.20
CA ASN A 45 1.87 13.10 -8.03
C ASN A 45 1.96 13.64 -6.57
N TYR A 46 1.96 12.74 -5.58
CA TYR A 46 2.00 13.13 -4.17
C TYR A 46 3.42 13.21 -3.61
N ALA A 47 4.37 12.51 -4.21
CA ALA A 47 5.76 12.49 -3.78
C ALA A 47 6.38 13.90 -3.74
N SER A 48 7.43 14.06 -2.93
CA SER A 48 8.23 15.27 -2.92
C SER A 48 9.06 15.37 -4.22
N PRO A 49 9.15 16.54 -4.89
CA PRO A 49 9.92 16.69 -6.12
C PRO A 49 11.37 16.22 -6.01
N GLU A 50 11.96 16.37 -4.82
CA GLU A 50 13.35 16.02 -4.49
C GLU A 50 13.61 14.51 -4.57
N VAL A 51 12.61 13.67 -4.29
CA VAL A 51 12.73 12.19 -4.29
C VAL A 51 12.01 11.52 -5.46
N THR A 52 11.36 12.29 -6.34
CA THR A 52 10.46 11.72 -7.37
C THR A 52 11.20 10.80 -8.35
N GLU A 53 12.40 11.17 -8.82
CA GLU A 53 13.19 10.32 -9.71
C GLU A 53 13.85 9.13 -8.98
N GLU A 54 14.16 9.27 -7.69
CA GLU A 54 14.60 8.14 -6.86
C GLU A 54 13.47 7.13 -6.67
N MET A 55 12.27 7.60 -6.34
CA MET A 55 11.08 6.76 -6.18
C MET A 55 10.76 5.96 -7.45
N LYS A 56 10.92 6.57 -8.64
CA LYS A 56 10.84 5.87 -9.93
C LYS A 56 11.89 4.76 -10.06
N LEU A 57 13.14 5.02 -9.68
CA LEU A 57 14.23 4.04 -9.77
C LEU A 57 14.06 2.87 -8.78
N VAL A 58 13.61 3.13 -7.55
CA VAL A 58 13.33 2.07 -6.57
C VAL A 58 12.08 1.27 -6.99
N MET A 59 11.02 1.93 -7.45
CA MET A 59 9.81 1.29 -7.98
C MET A 59 10.11 0.37 -9.18
N ALA A 60 11.00 0.79 -10.09
CA ALA A 60 11.46 -0.05 -11.20
C ALA A 60 12.12 -1.36 -10.73
N LYS A 61 12.88 -1.29 -9.63
CA LYS A 61 13.64 -2.41 -9.06
C LYS A 61 12.75 -3.37 -8.25
N ASP A 62 11.85 -2.83 -7.42
CA ASP A 62 11.23 -3.60 -6.34
C ASP A 62 9.76 -4.02 -6.62
N LEU A 63 9.01 -3.29 -7.46
CA LEU A 63 7.65 -3.72 -7.85
C LEU A 63 7.65 -5.07 -8.57
N LEU A 64 8.63 -5.31 -9.46
CA LEU A 64 8.79 -6.61 -10.14
C LEU A 64 9.17 -7.76 -9.19
N ARG A 65 9.50 -7.46 -7.92
CA ARG A 65 9.79 -8.42 -6.87
C ARG A 65 8.60 -8.64 -5.93
N GLY A 66 7.47 -7.98 -6.20
CA GLY A 66 6.27 -8.00 -5.37
C GLY A 66 6.31 -7.07 -4.17
N ILE A 67 7.23 -6.09 -4.15
CA ILE A 67 7.44 -5.17 -3.02
C ILE A 67 6.97 -3.76 -3.41
N ILE A 68 6.24 -3.09 -2.53
CA ILE A 68 5.94 -1.66 -2.64
C ILE A 68 7.07 -0.91 -1.93
N PRO A 69 7.93 -0.15 -2.63
CA PRO A 69 8.88 0.70 -1.94
C PRO A 69 8.21 1.95 -1.38
N SER A 70 8.75 2.43 -0.26
CA SER A 70 8.46 3.74 0.34
C SER A 70 9.77 4.44 0.62
N ILE A 71 9.82 5.77 0.40
CA ILE A 71 10.97 6.60 0.74
C ILE A 71 10.58 7.43 1.96
N ARG A 72 11.43 7.42 2.99
CA ARG A 72 11.23 8.14 4.25
C ARG A 72 12.45 9.01 4.55
N MET A 73 12.30 10.02 5.39
CA MET A 73 13.44 10.82 5.87
C MET A 73 14.45 9.93 6.64
N ASP A 74 15.76 10.06 6.39
CA ASP A 74 16.83 9.31 7.08
C ASP A 74 16.93 9.56 8.60
N LYS A 75 16.15 10.50 9.13
CA LYS A 75 16.19 10.99 10.51
C LYS A 75 14.78 11.26 11.01
N ALA A 76 14.60 11.18 12.32
CA ALA A 76 13.36 11.58 13.00
C ALA A 76 12.88 12.95 12.48
N PRO A 77 11.60 13.10 12.11
CA PRO A 77 10.47 12.20 12.40
C PRO A 77 10.26 11.02 11.42
N TYR A 78 11.20 10.68 10.53
CA TYR A 78 11.10 9.55 9.59
C TYR A 78 9.85 9.58 8.67
N LYS A 79 9.31 10.78 8.41
CA LYS A 79 8.10 10.98 7.58
C LYS A 79 8.26 10.40 6.17
N SER A 80 7.17 9.84 5.63
CA SER A 80 7.07 9.44 4.23
C SER A 80 7.28 10.64 3.31
N LEU A 81 8.05 10.44 2.25
CA LEU A 81 8.33 11.41 1.19
C LEU A 81 7.66 11.01 -0.14
N ASP A 82 7.10 9.81 -0.23
CA ASP A 82 6.23 9.37 -1.33
C ASP A 82 4.76 9.83 -1.15
N LEU A 83 4.35 10.07 0.11
CA LEU A 83 3.00 10.53 0.48
C LEU A 83 1.85 9.66 -0.06
N ARG A 84 2.11 8.37 -0.30
CA ARG A 84 1.08 7.35 -0.58
C ARG A 84 1.14 6.17 0.38
N TYR A 85 2.33 5.69 0.72
CA TYR A 85 2.55 4.52 1.56
C TYR A 85 2.96 4.94 2.98
N PHE A 86 2.31 4.33 3.97
CA PHE A 86 2.50 4.62 5.38
C PHE A 86 2.59 3.31 6.18
N GLY A 87 3.39 3.34 7.26
CA GLY A 87 3.16 2.40 8.36
C GLY A 87 1.81 2.72 8.99
N LEU A 88 1.07 1.69 9.37
CA LEU A 88 -0.21 1.75 10.04
C LEU A 88 -0.23 0.68 11.13
N ASP A 89 0.64 0.89 12.11
CA ASP A 89 0.81 -0.03 13.24
C ASP A 89 -0.50 -0.09 14.06
N GLY A 90 -1.00 -1.31 14.25
CA GLY A 90 -2.23 -1.57 14.99
C GLY A 90 -2.07 -1.45 16.50
N GLU A 91 -0.85 -1.60 17.03
CA GLU A 91 -0.52 -1.31 18.43
C GLU A 91 -0.56 0.20 18.66
N ASP A 92 0.19 0.99 17.86
CA ASP A 92 0.15 2.47 17.90
C ASP A 92 -1.30 2.99 17.81
N LEU A 93 -2.10 2.52 16.83
CA LEU A 93 -3.48 2.98 16.64
C LEU A 93 -4.44 2.59 17.78
N PHE A 94 -4.10 1.60 18.59
CA PHE A 94 -4.89 1.15 19.75
C PHE A 94 -4.43 1.84 21.05
N GLU A 95 -3.20 2.34 21.09
CA GLU A 95 -2.65 3.10 22.22
C GLU A 95 -2.98 4.61 22.17
N GLN A 96 -2.88 5.25 23.33
CA GLN A 96 -3.41 6.59 23.57
C GLN A 96 -2.81 7.65 22.63
N GLY A 97 -3.67 8.28 21.84
CA GLY A 97 -3.33 9.35 20.90
C GLY A 97 -2.84 8.88 19.52
N GLY A 98 -2.66 7.57 19.29
CA GLY A 98 -2.12 7.05 18.04
C GLY A 98 -2.96 7.38 16.80
N VAL A 99 -4.29 7.38 16.94
CA VAL A 99 -5.23 7.85 15.89
C VAL A 99 -4.95 9.30 15.49
N LEU A 100 -4.76 10.21 16.45
CA LEU A 100 -4.46 11.62 16.17
C LEU A 100 -3.05 11.80 15.57
N TYR A 101 -2.07 11.06 16.07
CA TYR A 101 -0.70 11.09 15.54
C TYR A 101 -0.63 10.61 14.08
N THR A 102 -1.32 9.50 13.75
CA THR A 102 -1.42 8.99 12.37
C THR A 102 -2.14 9.98 11.45
N LEU A 103 -3.22 10.62 11.92
CA LEU A 103 -3.89 11.70 11.17
C LEU A 103 -2.93 12.88 10.89
N GLU A 104 -2.09 13.28 11.84
CA GLU A 104 -1.06 14.32 11.62
C GLU A 104 -0.02 13.88 10.58
N GLN A 105 0.45 12.62 10.63
CA GLN A 105 1.42 12.12 9.66
C GLN A 105 0.85 12.04 8.23
N MET A 106 -0.45 11.77 8.08
CA MET A 106 -1.15 11.72 6.80
C MET A 106 -1.65 13.08 6.28
N GLN A 107 -1.64 14.15 7.11
CA GLN A 107 -2.10 15.48 6.70
C GLN A 107 -1.48 16.03 5.40
N PRO A 108 -0.17 15.83 5.09
CA PRO A 108 0.39 16.22 3.80
C PRO A 108 -0.25 15.50 2.61
N THR A 109 -0.66 14.24 2.77
CA THR A 109 -1.38 13.46 1.75
C THR A 109 -2.81 13.95 1.59
N PHE A 110 -3.55 14.22 2.68
CA PHE A 110 -4.89 14.81 2.58
C PHE A 110 -4.85 16.17 1.83
N ASN A 111 -3.86 17.02 2.14
CA ASN A 111 -3.63 18.28 1.42
C ASN A 111 -3.34 18.06 -0.09
N LYS A 112 -2.62 16.99 -0.47
CA LYS A 112 -2.31 16.63 -1.87
C LYS A 112 -3.50 16.00 -2.62
N ILE A 113 -4.38 15.29 -1.91
CA ILE A 113 -5.64 14.74 -2.44
C ILE A 113 -6.69 15.86 -2.62
N GLY A 114 -6.60 16.93 -1.83
CA GLY A 114 -7.60 18.02 -1.79
C GLY A 114 -8.68 17.81 -0.72
N VAL A 115 -8.39 16.99 0.28
CA VAL A 115 -9.29 16.57 1.37
C VAL A 115 -8.90 17.29 2.67
N VAL A 116 -9.91 17.75 3.42
CA VAL A 116 -9.74 18.43 4.71
C VAL A 116 -10.38 17.57 5.80
N LEU A 117 -9.68 17.31 6.90
CA LEU A 117 -10.21 16.60 8.06
C LEU A 117 -10.29 17.55 9.25
N LYS A 118 -11.46 18.15 9.49
CA LYS A 118 -11.68 19.00 10.67
C LYS A 118 -12.12 18.15 11.85
N ILE A 119 -11.18 17.73 12.68
CA ILE A 119 -11.47 17.14 14.00
C ILE A 119 -12.16 18.21 14.87
N THR A 120 -13.23 17.83 15.55
CA THR A 120 -14.09 18.72 16.35
C THR A 120 -14.36 18.21 17.76
N ASP A 121 -14.22 16.91 17.98
CA ASP A 121 -14.31 16.23 19.27
C ASP A 121 -13.47 14.94 19.21
N HIS A 122 -12.91 14.52 20.33
CA HIS A 122 -12.14 13.28 20.49
C HIS A 122 -12.22 12.82 21.94
N LEU A 123 -12.64 11.56 22.13
CA LEU A 123 -12.70 10.89 23.42
C LEU A 123 -11.87 9.62 23.32
N GLU A 124 -11.02 9.38 24.31
CA GLU A 124 -10.24 8.17 24.45
C GLU A 124 -10.06 7.88 25.94
N GLU A 125 -10.83 6.92 26.46
CA GLU A 125 -10.96 6.66 27.90
C GLU A 125 -10.89 5.15 28.22
N TRP A 126 -9.97 4.79 29.11
CA TRP A 126 -9.88 3.47 29.71
C TRP A 126 -10.62 3.42 31.05
N ASP A 127 -11.69 2.61 31.10
CA ASP A 127 -12.46 2.40 32.32
C ASP A 127 -11.74 1.42 33.24
N ASN A 128 -11.07 1.95 34.26
CA ASN A 128 -10.32 1.14 35.22
C ASN A 128 -11.20 0.20 36.07
N LYS A 129 -12.53 0.42 36.14
CA LYS A 129 -13.46 -0.43 36.90
C LYS A 129 -13.99 -1.60 36.09
N HIS A 130 -14.29 -1.38 34.81
CA HIS A 130 -14.84 -2.41 33.91
C HIS A 130 -13.77 -3.05 32.99
N GLN A 131 -12.56 -2.47 32.94
CA GLN A 131 -11.43 -2.91 32.12
C GLN A 131 -11.74 -2.91 30.62
N TRP A 132 -12.30 -1.79 30.15
CA TRP A 132 -12.64 -1.58 28.73
C TRP A 132 -12.16 -0.23 28.18
N LEU A 133 -12.02 -0.15 26.86
CA LEU A 133 -11.72 1.06 26.10
C LEU A 133 -13.01 1.64 25.49
N ASN A 134 -13.17 2.96 25.59
CA ASN A 134 -14.03 3.76 24.72
C ASN A 134 -13.15 4.72 23.92
N HIS A 135 -13.33 4.77 22.60
CA HIS A 135 -12.61 5.67 21.70
C HIS A 135 -13.58 6.18 20.62
N GLU A 136 -13.79 7.50 20.57
CA GLU A 136 -14.68 8.17 19.63
C GLU A 136 -14.03 9.42 19.05
N ILE A 137 -14.34 9.75 17.79
CA ILE A 137 -13.80 10.95 17.15
C ILE A 137 -14.83 11.59 16.22
N SER A 138 -14.92 12.92 16.22
CA SER A 138 -15.83 13.67 15.34
C SER A 138 -15.07 14.47 14.29
N ILE A 139 -15.13 14.01 13.03
CA ILE A 139 -14.45 14.62 11.88
C ILE A 139 -15.49 15.22 10.92
N ASN A 140 -15.32 16.50 10.56
CA ASN A 140 -16.20 17.24 9.66
C ASN A 140 -17.70 17.23 10.05
N GLY A 141 -18.01 16.99 11.33
CA GLY A 141 -19.37 16.90 11.86
C GLY A 141 -19.99 15.50 11.84
N LYS A 142 -19.29 14.46 11.35
CA LYS A 142 -19.66 13.05 11.57
C LYS A 142 -18.85 12.48 12.74
N ARG A 143 -19.55 11.86 13.69
CA ARG A 143 -18.97 11.10 14.81
C ARG A 143 -18.76 9.65 14.37
N TYR A 144 -17.60 9.11 14.70
CA TYR A 144 -17.23 7.70 14.51
C TYR A 144 -16.98 7.06 15.88
N ILE A 145 -17.43 5.82 16.05
CA ILE A 145 -17.16 5.04 17.26
C ILE A 145 -16.10 3.99 16.93
N LEU A 146 -14.85 4.29 17.26
CA LEU A 146 -13.74 3.37 17.02
C LEU A 146 -13.77 2.23 18.03
N PHE A 147 -14.02 2.52 19.32
CA PHE A 147 -14.24 1.51 20.35
C PHE A 147 -15.36 1.93 21.31
N HIS A 148 -16.21 0.98 21.69
CA HIS A 148 -17.21 1.17 22.74
C HIS A 148 -17.25 -0.07 23.63
N HIS A 149 -16.96 0.11 24.92
CA HIS A 149 -16.86 -0.97 25.90
C HIS A 149 -15.96 -2.13 25.45
N PHE A 150 -14.91 -1.85 24.66
CA PHE A 150 -14.07 -2.87 24.03
C PHE A 150 -13.08 -3.50 25.02
N THR A 151 -12.91 -4.82 24.97
CA THR A 151 -12.05 -5.58 25.88
C THR A 151 -11.10 -6.51 25.13
N GLY A 152 -9.81 -6.49 25.48
CA GLY A 152 -8.77 -7.33 24.89
C GLY A 152 -7.85 -6.56 23.94
N TYR A 153 -7.14 -7.27 23.07
CA TYR A 153 -6.28 -6.68 22.04
C TYR A 153 -7.12 -6.33 20.81
N GLY A 154 -7.13 -5.06 20.41
CA GLY A 154 -7.93 -4.55 19.30
C GLY A 154 -7.11 -3.99 18.14
N TRP A 155 -5.89 -4.48 17.93
CA TRP A 155 -4.96 -3.90 16.93
C TRP A 155 -5.47 -4.02 15.49
N GLY A 156 -6.08 -5.15 15.15
CA GLY A 156 -6.66 -5.37 13.83
C GLY A 156 -7.92 -4.52 13.62
N GLU A 157 -8.75 -4.44 14.65
CA GLU A 157 -9.93 -3.58 14.74
C GLU A 157 -9.54 -2.10 14.63
N ALA A 158 -8.47 -1.66 15.28
CA ALA A 158 -8.00 -0.28 15.22
C ALA A 158 -7.61 0.13 13.78
N ALA A 159 -6.83 -0.71 13.09
CA ALA A 159 -6.48 -0.52 11.68
C ALA A 159 -7.72 -0.56 10.75
N GLN A 160 -8.64 -1.50 10.96
CA GLN A 160 -9.90 -1.64 10.22
C GLN A 160 -10.78 -0.39 10.35
N ARG A 161 -10.97 0.11 11.57
CA ARG A 161 -11.87 1.22 11.88
C ARG A 161 -11.24 2.56 11.48
N PHE A 162 -9.93 2.72 11.68
CA PHE A 162 -9.19 3.86 11.12
C PHE A 162 -9.33 3.92 9.59
N ALA A 163 -9.12 2.80 8.88
CA ALA A 163 -9.22 2.77 7.42
C ALA A 163 -10.65 3.03 6.91
N ASN A 164 -11.68 2.50 7.59
CA ASN A 164 -13.07 2.82 7.26
C ASN A 164 -13.39 4.31 7.49
N MET A 165 -12.92 4.91 8.58
CA MET A 165 -13.12 6.34 8.90
C MET A 165 -12.47 7.23 7.83
N ILE A 166 -11.25 6.92 7.41
CA ILE A 166 -10.58 7.63 6.32
C ILE A 166 -11.33 7.45 5.00
N ASN A 167 -11.73 6.22 4.65
CA ASN A 167 -12.43 5.96 3.38
C ASN A 167 -13.78 6.68 3.28
N ASP A 168 -14.56 6.72 4.37
CA ASP A 168 -15.80 7.49 4.47
C ASP A 168 -15.56 9.00 4.33
N GLN A 169 -14.53 9.55 4.98
CA GLN A 169 -14.15 10.97 4.83
C GLN A 169 -13.62 11.33 3.43
N LEU A 170 -12.93 10.41 2.75
CA LEU A 170 -12.52 10.55 1.34
C LEU A 170 -13.75 10.55 0.42
N GLU A 171 -14.72 9.66 0.67
CA GLU A 171 -15.94 9.52 -0.13
C GLU A 171 -16.90 10.70 0.04
N LEU A 172 -17.14 11.15 1.27
CA LEU A 172 -17.95 12.34 1.58
C LEU A 172 -17.43 13.63 0.93
N GLN A 173 -16.13 13.67 0.59
CA GLN A 173 -15.49 14.78 -0.10
C GLN A 173 -15.28 14.53 -1.61
N GLY A 174 -15.84 13.44 -2.15
CA GLY A 174 -15.80 13.13 -3.58
C GLY A 174 -14.45 12.69 -4.13
N SER A 175 -13.51 12.27 -3.26
CA SER A 175 -12.21 11.75 -3.69
C SER A 175 -12.35 10.44 -4.47
N VAL A 176 -11.48 10.25 -5.46
CA VAL A 176 -11.33 8.98 -6.21
C VAL A 176 -10.28 8.06 -5.59
N GLU A 177 -9.50 8.55 -4.63
CA GLU A 177 -8.53 7.78 -3.87
C GLU A 177 -9.24 7.08 -2.70
N ARG A 178 -8.79 5.87 -2.33
CA ARG A 178 -9.19 5.12 -1.14
C ARG A 178 -7.94 4.64 -0.41
N LEU A 179 -8.06 4.43 0.90
CA LEU A 179 -7.02 3.83 1.73
C LEU A 179 -7.19 2.30 1.71
N PHE A 180 -6.17 1.61 1.21
CA PHE A 180 -6.06 0.15 1.21
C PHE A 180 -5.11 -0.30 2.32
N LEU A 181 -5.32 -1.50 2.85
CA LEU A 181 -4.51 -2.09 3.93
C LEU A 181 -3.57 -3.19 3.39
N SER A 182 -2.48 -3.41 4.10
CA SER A 182 -1.45 -4.43 3.85
C SER A 182 -0.76 -4.78 5.18
N SER A 183 -0.36 -6.04 5.39
CA SER A 183 0.19 -6.50 6.68
C SER A 183 -0.76 -6.25 7.86
N SER A 184 -0.35 -6.54 9.10
CA SER A 184 -1.17 -6.29 10.30
C SER A 184 -0.29 -6.24 11.57
N GLY A 185 -0.87 -5.82 12.69
CA GLY A 185 -0.17 -5.65 13.97
C GLY A 185 0.92 -4.57 13.90
N ASN A 186 2.06 -4.82 14.54
CA ASN A 186 3.22 -3.92 14.63
C ASN A 186 3.91 -3.65 13.28
N ASP A 187 3.65 -4.48 12.26
CA ASP A 187 4.17 -4.31 10.89
C ASP A 187 3.04 -3.89 9.91
N GLY A 188 1.89 -3.47 10.44
CA GLY A 188 0.75 -2.97 9.67
C GLY A 188 1.12 -1.81 8.76
N CYS A 189 0.53 -1.78 7.57
CA CYS A 189 0.80 -0.79 6.53
C CYS A 189 -0.47 -0.41 5.77
N CYS A 190 -0.46 0.77 5.15
CA CYS A 190 -1.55 1.23 4.30
C CYS A 190 -1.07 2.08 3.12
N ILE A 191 -1.90 2.14 2.07
CA ILE A 191 -1.60 2.88 0.86
C ILE A 191 -2.82 3.59 0.27
N PHE A 192 -2.66 4.89 -0.03
CA PHE A 192 -3.66 5.66 -0.78
C PHE A 192 -3.53 5.35 -2.27
N LEU A 193 -4.58 4.81 -2.87
CA LEU A 193 -4.68 4.52 -4.31
C LEU A 193 -6.08 4.86 -4.84
N ASN A 194 -6.18 5.32 -6.07
CA ASN A 194 -7.42 5.22 -6.84
C ASN A 194 -7.56 3.82 -7.48
N GLU A 195 -8.77 3.48 -7.92
CA GLU A 195 -9.09 2.16 -8.48
C GLU A 195 -8.15 1.75 -9.64
N GLN A 196 -7.72 2.69 -10.48
CA GLN A 196 -6.84 2.41 -11.61
C GLN A 196 -5.42 2.05 -11.18
N LEU A 197 -4.90 2.70 -10.13
CA LEU A 197 -3.61 2.33 -9.53
C LEU A 197 -3.72 1.00 -8.78
N TYR A 198 -4.80 0.76 -8.02
CA TYR A 198 -5.03 -0.50 -7.32
C TYR A 198 -5.08 -1.71 -8.29
N ARG A 199 -5.86 -1.61 -9.37
CA ARG A 199 -5.95 -2.65 -10.41
C ARG A 199 -4.62 -2.91 -11.12
N PHE A 200 -3.72 -1.92 -11.17
CA PHE A 200 -2.39 -2.07 -11.77
C PHE A 200 -1.36 -2.66 -10.81
N ILE A 201 -1.34 -2.25 -9.53
CA ILE A 201 -0.31 -2.65 -8.56
C ILE A 201 -0.62 -4.02 -7.93
N SER A 202 -1.88 -4.28 -7.57
CA SER A 202 -2.25 -5.52 -6.84
C SER A 202 -1.83 -6.85 -7.50
N PRO A 203 -1.75 -7.01 -8.85
CA PRO A 203 -1.24 -8.25 -9.45
C PRO A 203 0.26 -8.51 -9.26
N TYR A 204 1.04 -7.51 -8.84
CA TYR A 204 2.47 -7.69 -8.52
C TYR A 204 2.67 -8.24 -7.10
N ILE A 205 1.81 -7.84 -6.16
CA ILE A 205 1.96 -8.12 -4.73
C ILE A 205 1.27 -9.44 -4.40
N THR A 206 2.05 -10.53 -4.45
CA THR A 206 1.55 -11.92 -4.45
C THR A 206 1.81 -12.70 -3.15
N ASP A 207 2.63 -12.19 -2.23
CA ASP A 207 2.67 -12.74 -0.88
C ASP A 207 1.31 -12.53 -0.21
N HIS A 208 0.85 -13.51 0.59
CA HIS A 208 -0.48 -13.50 1.18
C HIS A 208 -0.71 -12.36 2.19
N TRP A 209 0.32 -11.98 2.94
CA TRP A 209 0.23 -11.04 4.05
C TRP A 209 0.52 -9.60 3.61
N GLU A 210 1.44 -9.42 2.66
CA GLU A 210 1.78 -8.11 2.08
C GLU A 210 0.76 -7.61 1.02
N ARG A 211 -0.33 -8.36 0.75
CA ARG A 211 -1.32 -7.93 -0.26
C ARG A 211 -1.94 -6.58 0.09
N ILE A 212 -1.92 -5.67 -0.89
CA ILE A 212 -2.84 -4.51 -0.90
C ILE A 212 -4.26 -5.03 -1.05
N LEU A 213 -5.12 -4.73 -0.07
CA LEU A 213 -6.49 -5.20 0.00
C LEU A 213 -7.46 -4.05 0.38
N PRO A 214 -8.69 -4.03 -0.20
CA PRO A 214 -9.82 -3.32 0.39
C PRO A 214 -10.03 -3.77 1.84
N VAL A 215 -10.54 -2.89 2.71
CA VAL A 215 -10.65 -3.17 4.15
C VAL A 215 -11.44 -4.46 4.42
N ASP A 216 -12.53 -4.72 3.69
CA ASP A 216 -13.33 -5.92 3.86
C ASP A 216 -12.62 -7.20 3.36
N GLU A 217 -11.75 -7.14 2.36
CA GLU A 217 -10.89 -8.27 1.97
C GLU A 217 -9.74 -8.48 2.97
N TRP A 218 -9.16 -7.39 3.47
CA TRP A 218 -8.11 -7.41 4.49
C TRP A 218 -8.59 -8.08 5.78
N CYS A 219 -9.79 -7.74 6.26
CA CYS A 219 -10.39 -8.38 7.44
C CYS A 219 -10.53 -9.91 7.29
N LYS A 220 -10.87 -10.39 6.09
CA LYS A 220 -11.00 -11.83 5.80
C LYS A 220 -9.64 -12.55 5.80
N VAL A 221 -8.56 -11.86 5.44
CA VAL A 221 -7.19 -12.40 5.45
C VAL A 221 -6.59 -12.37 6.87
N MET A 222 -6.76 -11.25 7.58
CA MET A 222 -6.19 -11.04 8.91
C MET A 222 -7.06 -11.58 10.06
N ASN A 223 -8.21 -12.20 9.75
CA ASN A 223 -9.19 -12.71 10.72
C ASN A 223 -9.65 -11.62 11.74
N VAL A 224 -9.95 -10.43 11.22
CA VAL A 224 -10.47 -9.28 11.98
C VAL A 224 -11.99 -9.21 11.82
N SER A 225 -12.72 -8.88 12.89
CA SER A 225 -14.18 -8.73 12.82
C SER A 225 -14.54 -7.44 12.09
N LEU A 226 -15.35 -7.53 11.02
CA LEU A 226 -15.79 -6.36 10.27
C LEU A 226 -16.97 -5.68 10.96
N GLU A 227 -16.75 -4.49 11.51
CA GLU A 227 -17.78 -3.64 12.13
C GLU A 227 -17.95 -2.30 11.37
N GLU A 228 -19.20 -1.81 11.34
CA GLU A 228 -19.56 -0.45 10.91
C GLU A 228 -19.31 0.55 12.05
N ILE A 229 -19.03 1.83 11.72
CA ILE A 229 -18.48 2.85 12.66
C ILE A 229 -19.05 4.26 12.49
#